data_AF-A0A929NR01-F1
#
_entry.id   AF-A0A929NR01-F1
#
_cell.length_a   1.000
_cell.length_b   1.000
_cell.length_c   1.000
_cell.angle_alpha   90.00
_cell.angle_beta   90.00
_cell.angle_gamma   90.00
#
_symmetry.space_group_name_H-M   'P 1'
#
loop_
_entity.id
_entity.type
_entity.pdbx_description
1 polymer ?
#
loop_
_entity_poly.entity_id
_entity_poly.type
_entity_poly.pdbx_seq_one_letter_code
_entity_poly.pdbx_strand_id
1 'polypeptide(L)'
;IMNYGGENLMGATGGFDGDYDDVLIRSHSRFAGYEQIAAPSYPTIAGDTSDQTKVSYFSPRFSGFQVGASITPTPNNGDNFKSDGGWENHIGIGANYDNSFGDLRVRASAVYSGASSNHTKVEDVSAWSVGGIVGWGPFSLGANYTDNAESGSVKTTVEGFASESSYWDVAASFETGPLYFSAGYLASTREFNGPNPLANPEDWGDSTFETISLTVDYTVAPGLGVYAEVDLISDEYYGGTCTEDGINQCANDATIFIAGANVSF
;
A
#
# COMPACT_ATOMS: atom_id res chain seq x y z
N ILE A 1 0.07 5.67 11.49
CA ILE A 1 1.50 5.51 11.13
C ILE A 1 2.07 6.91 10.87
N MET A 2 3.39 7.12 10.71
CA MET A 2 3.87 8.44 10.25
C MET A 2 3.36 8.67 8.83
N ASN A 3 2.37 9.53 8.66
CA ASN A 3 1.75 9.82 7.37
C ASN A 3 2.60 10.82 6.57
N TYR A 4 3.87 10.50 6.26
CA TYR A 4 4.68 11.33 5.37
C TYR A 4 5.78 10.51 4.69
N GLY A 5 5.43 9.82 3.61
CA GLY A 5 6.32 9.35 2.57
C GLY A 5 5.87 9.79 1.17
N GLY A 6 6.39 9.12 0.14
CA GLY A 6 6.10 9.41 -1.27
C GLY A 6 4.62 9.30 -1.66
N GLU A 7 3.80 8.74 -0.76
CA GLU A 7 2.43 8.29 -1.00
C GLU A 7 1.36 9.40 -1.08
N ASN A 8 1.71 10.68 -0.90
CA ASN A 8 0.73 11.77 -0.76
C ASN A 8 0.92 12.91 -1.79
N LEU A 9 1.07 12.54 -3.07
CA LEU A 9 1.16 13.46 -4.21
C LEU A 9 -0.11 13.51 -5.05
N MET A 10 -0.97 12.51 -4.91
CA MET A 10 -2.22 12.41 -5.65
C MET A 10 -3.31 13.18 -4.89
N GLY A 11 -4.14 13.92 -5.61
CA GLY A 11 -5.34 14.56 -5.06
C GLY A 11 -6.54 13.61 -5.04
N ALA A 12 -7.73 14.09 -4.67
CA ALA A 12 -8.94 13.28 -4.57
C ALA A 12 -8.79 12.04 -3.64
N THR A 13 -9.39 10.91 -4.03
CA THR A 13 -9.18 9.59 -3.39
C THR A 13 -8.01 8.84 -4.01
N GLY A 14 -7.55 9.32 -5.16
CA GLY A 14 -6.36 8.84 -5.85
C GLY A 14 -5.17 8.93 -4.92
N GLY A 15 -4.47 7.82 -4.75
CA GLY A 15 -3.44 7.70 -3.75
C GLY A 15 -2.68 6.39 -3.92
N PHE A 16 -1.41 6.43 -3.53
CA PHE A 16 -0.54 5.27 -3.55
C PHE A 16 -0.85 4.26 -2.43
N ASP A 17 -1.65 4.70 -1.46
CA ASP A 17 -2.32 3.89 -0.42
C ASP A 17 -3.76 3.55 -0.85
N GLY A 18 -4.06 3.63 -2.16
CA GLY A 18 -5.42 3.62 -2.69
C GLY A 18 -6.27 2.54 -2.06
N ASP A 19 -7.28 2.97 -1.32
CA ASP A 19 -8.31 2.14 -0.71
C ASP A 19 -9.25 1.65 -1.82
N TYR A 20 -8.69 0.93 -2.79
CA TYR A 20 -9.40 0.41 -3.94
C TYR A 20 -10.42 -0.67 -3.52
N ASP A 21 -10.42 -1.12 -2.26
CA ASP A 21 -11.37 -2.09 -1.69
C ASP A 21 -12.77 -1.49 -1.52
N ASP A 22 -12.89 -0.17 -1.32
CA ASP A 22 -14.21 0.49 -1.24
C ASP A 22 -14.94 0.48 -2.61
N VAL A 23 -14.21 0.23 -3.70
CA VAL A 23 -14.74 0.27 -5.07
C VAL A 23 -14.58 -1.06 -5.82
N LEU A 24 -13.63 -1.91 -5.43
CA LEU A 24 -13.39 -3.24 -6.00
C LEU A 24 -13.78 -4.33 -5.00
N ILE A 25 -14.98 -4.91 -5.15
CA ILE A 25 -15.37 -6.08 -4.36
C ILE A 25 -14.50 -7.28 -4.73
N ARG A 26 -13.68 -7.80 -3.79
CA ARG A 26 -12.83 -8.98 -4.04
C ARG A 26 -12.86 -10.02 -2.92
N SER A 27 -12.77 -11.28 -3.33
CA SER A 27 -12.63 -12.44 -2.43
C SER A 27 -11.20 -12.52 -1.91
N HIS A 28 -11.02 -12.58 -0.59
CA HIS A 28 -9.72 -12.81 0.04
C HIS A 28 -9.17 -14.18 -0.40
N SER A 29 -7.95 -14.23 -0.94
CA SER A 29 -7.29 -15.50 -1.26
C SER A 29 -6.91 -16.22 0.03
N ARG A 30 -7.42 -17.46 0.18
CA ARG A 30 -7.12 -18.34 1.30
C ARG A 30 -6.17 -19.43 0.81
N PHE A 31 -4.96 -19.47 1.33
CA PHE A 31 -4.09 -20.63 1.12
C PHE A 31 -4.17 -21.54 2.34
N ALA A 32 -4.58 -22.80 2.13
CA ALA A 32 -4.75 -23.78 3.20
C ALA A 32 -5.62 -23.31 4.40
N GLY A 33 -6.56 -22.37 4.15
CA GLY A 33 -7.46 -21.82 5.17
C GLY A 33 -6.94 -20.61 5.94
N TYR A 34 -5.76 -20.07 5.60
CA TYR A 34 -5.17 -18.87 6.20
C TYR A 34 -5.36 -17.66 5.27
N GLU A 35 -5.70 -16.51 5.84
CA GLU A 35 -5.74 -15.23 5.13
C GLU A 35 -4.30 -14.76 4.89
N GLN A 36 -3.98 -14.42 3.64
CA GLN A 36 -2.65 -13.94 3.24
C GLN A 36 -2.64 -12.41 3.18
N ILE A 37 -1.49 -11.80 3.49
CA ILE A 37 -1.27 -10.38 3.17
C ILE A 37 -1.23 -10.27 1.64
N ALA A 38 -2.09 -9.42 1.09
CA ALA A 38 -2.50 -9.49 -0.30
C ALA A 38 -1.88 -8.37 -1.14
N ALA A 39 -0.66 -8.53 -1.62
CA ALA A 39 -0.32 -8.00 -2.95
C ALA A 39 -0.63 -9.08 -4.01
N PRO A 40 -0.98 -8.71 -5.25
CA PRO A 40 -0.66 -7.43 -5.87
C PRO A 40 -1.74 -6.34 -5.72
N SER A 41 -3.00 -6.67 -5.43
CA SER A 41 -4.12 -5.70 -5.48
C SER A 41 -4.32 -4.84 -4.22
N TYR A 42 -3.56 -5.06 -3.14
CA TYR A 42 -3.53 -4.17 -1.96
C TYR A 42 -2.08 -3.72 -1.72
N PRO A 43 -1.59 -2.69 -2.44
CA PRO A 43 -0.23 -2.17 -2.31
C PRO A 43 -0.08 -1.41 -0.99
N THR A 44 0.00 -2.15 0.11
CA THR A 44 0.26 -1.63 1.45
C THR A 44 1.48 -2.31 2.06
N ILE A 45 2.14 -1.64 3.00
CA ILE A 45 3.22 -2.25 3.76
C ILE A 45 2.66 -3.35 4.66
N ALA A 46 3.26 -4.54 4.60
CA ALA A 46 2.82 -5.66 5.40
C ALA A 46 2.93 -5.34 6.90
N GLY A 47 1.94 -5.79 7.67
CA GLY A 47 1.84 -5.51 9.10
C GLY A 47 1.45 -4.07 9.45
N ASP A 48 0.85 -3.32 8.52
CA ASP A 48 0.07 -2.16 8.92
C ASP A 48 -0.99 -2.56 9.95
N THR A 49 -0.99 -1.83 11.05
CA THR A 49 -1.85 -2.05 12.20
C THR A 49 -2.99 -1.03 12.26
N SER A 50 -3.18 -0.17 11.25
CA SER A 50 -4.31 0.75 11.07
C SER A 50 -4.81 1.39 12.39
N ASP A 51 -6.04 1.07 12.83
CA ASP A 51 -6.67 1.60 14.05
C ASP A 51 -6.46 0.75 15.32
N GLN A 52 -5.55 -0.23 15.28
CA GLN A 52 -5.27 -1.09 16.44
C GLN A 52 -4.62 -0.32 17.58
N THR A 53 -4.81 -0.84 18.81
CA THR A 53 -4.24 -0.24 20.02
C THR A 53 -2.71 -0.23 19.95
N LYS A 54 -2.13 0.96 19.75
CA LYS A 54 -0.69 1.14 19.58
C LYS A 54 -0.11 2.23 20.47
N VAL A 55 1.12 2.01 20.89
CA VAL A 55 1.95 3.05 21.50
C VAL A 55 2.89 3.54 20.41
N SER A 56 2.84 4.84 20.12
CA SER A 56 3.71 5.47 19.13
C SER A 56 4.50 6.61 19.76
N TYR A 57 5.75 6.75 19.38
CA TYR A 57 6.63 7.85 19.77
C TYR A 57 7.29 8.45 18.53
N PHE A 58 7.29 9.77 18.46
CA PHE A 58 7.97 10.54 17.41
C PHE A 58 8.95 11.52 18.05
N SER A 59 10.16 11.57 17.52
CA SER A 59 11.14 12.55 17.97
C SER A 59 10.70 13.96 17.52
N PRO A 60 11.14 15.02 18.22
CA PRO A 60 11.13 16.36 17.66
C PRO A 60 11.90 16.38 16.33
N ARG A 61 11.47 17.24 15.40
CA ARG A 61 12.18 17.44 14.14
C ARG A 61 13.44 18.28 14.38
N PHE A 62 14.59 17.79 13.92
CA PHE A 62 15.86 18.51 13.99
C PHE A 62 16.50 18.58 12.61
N SER A 63 16.73 19.79 12.11
CA SER A 63 17.31 20.02 10.77
C SER A 63 16.59 19.27 9.65
N GLY A 64 15.26 19.20 9.74
CA GLY A 64 14.43 18.46 8.79
C GLY A 64 14.27 16.98 9.09
N PHE A 65 15.10 16.36 9.93
CA PHE A 65 15.00 14.94 10.28
C PHE A 65 14.05 14.68 11.44
N GLN A 66 13.26 13.62 11.34
CA GLN A 66 12.42 13.09 12.40
C GLN A 66 12.45 11.56 12.34
N VAL A 67 12.43 10.91 13.51
CA VAL A 67 12.31 9.46 13.62
C VAL A 67 11.09 9.09 14.44
N GLY A 68 10.54 7.91 14.19
CA GLY A 68 9.38 7.38 14.88
C GLY A 68 9.52 5.90 15.14
N ALA A 69 8.90 5.45 16.22
CA ALA A 69 8.70 4.03 16.49
C ALA A 69 7.30 3.79 17.04
N SER A 70 6.72 2.65 16.71
CA SER A 70 5.44 2.19 17.23
C SER A 70 5.52 0.73 17.64
N ILE A 71 4.76 0.38 18.67
CA ILE A 71 4.53 -1.01 19.06
C ILE A 71 3.04 -1.25 19.23
N THR A 72 2.57 -2.36 18.66
CA THR A 72 1.21 -2.86 18.79
C THR A 72 1.32 -4.28 19.37
N PRO A 73 1.23 -4.43 20.71
CA PRO A 73 1.52 -5.72 21.38
C PRO A 73 0.56 -6.83 20.95
N THR A 74 -0.73 -6.51 20.85
CA THR A 74 -1.76 -7.39 20.30
C THR A 74 -2.56 -6.61 19.28
N PRO A 75 -2.61 -7.03 18.01
CA PRO A 75 -3.43 -6.41 16.98
C PRO A 75 -4.92 -6.73 17.21
N ASN A 76 -5.50 -6.19 18.27
CA ASN A 76 -6.94 -6.25 18.55
C ASN A 76 -7.52 -4.84 18.46
N ASN A 77 -8.55 -4.68 17.63
CA ASN A 77 -9.45 -3.54 17.71
C ASN A 77 -10.14 -3.65 19.08
N GLY A 78 -10.12 -2.57 19.87
CA GLY A 78 -10.36 -2.53 21.33
C GLY A 78 -11.66 -3.12 21.90
N ASP A 79 -12.45 -3.87 21.13
CA ASP A 79 -13.70 -4.49 21.53
C ASP A 79 -13.64 -6.02 21.71
N ASN A 80 -12.55 -6.70 21.33
CA ASN A 80 -12.42 -8.14 21.53
C ASN A 80 -11.06 -8.52 22.12
N PHE A 81 -11.03 -8.94 23.39
CA PHE A 81 -9.82 -9.40 24.07
C PHE A 81 -9.29 -10.76 23.56
N LYS A 82 -9.93 -11.38 22.57
CA LYS A 82 -9.46 -12.59 21.89
C LYS A 82 -10.01 -12.64 20.47
N SER A 83 -9.28 -12.08 19.53
CA SER A 83 -9.31 -12.56 18.15
C SER A 83 -7.87 -12.93 17.84
N ASP A 84 -7.63 -14.19 17.49
CA ASP A 84 -6.32 -14.72 17.11
C ASP A 84 -5.95 -14.18 15.72
N GLY A 85 -5.78 -12.85 15.60
CA GLY A 85 -5.12 -12.22 14.46
C GLY A 85 -3.71 -12.79 14.40
N GLY A 86 -3.38 -13.50 13.33
CA GLY A 86 -2.28 -14.46 13.25
C GLY A 86 -0.85 -13.93 13.47
N TRP A 87 -0.67 -12.67 13.87
CA TRP A 87 0.61 -12.04 14.20
C TRP A 87 0.55 -11.28 15.54
N GLU A 88 1.66 -11.25 16.26
CA GLU A 88 1.83 -10.56 17.54
C GLU A 88 3.10 -9.71 17.56
N ASN A 89 3.19 -8.80 18.54
CA ASN A 89 4.35 -7.95 18.77
C ASN A 89 4.76 -7.12 17.53
N HIS A 90 3.77 -6.48 16.90
CA HIS A 90 4.06 -5.62 15.75
C HIS A 90 4.93 -4.44 16.19
N ILE A 91 6.01 -4.22 15.45
CA ILE A 91 6.91 -3.07 15.57
C ILE A 91 6.89 -2.28 14.27
N GLY A 92 6.84 -0.97 14.39
CA GLY A 92 7.04 -0.05 13.27
C GLY A 92 8.20 0.88 13.61
N ILE A 93 9.13 1.08 12.69
CA ILE A 93 10.22 2.05 12.83
C ILE A 93 10.24 2.88 11.57
N GLY A 94 10.43 4.19 11.69
CA GLY A 94 10.56 5.04 10.52
C GLY A 94 11.44 6.25 10.75
N ALA A 95 11.91 6.81 9.65
CA ALA A 95 12.58 8.09 9.58
C ALA A 95 11.98 8.90 8.44
N ASN A 96 11.89 10.21 8.62
CA ASN A 96 11.53 11.13 7.56
C ASN A 96 12.44 12.36 7.57
N TYR A 97 12.60 12.95 6.39
CA TYR A 97 13.30 14.20 6.15
C TYR A 97 12.32 15.14 5.44
N ASP A 98 12.19 16.38 5.93
CA ASP A 98 11.45 17.45 5.26
C ASP A 98 12.25 18.74 5.38
N ASN A 99 12.68 19.28 4.26
CA ASN A 99 13.40 20.55 4.21
C ASN A 99 13.19 21.29 2.89
N SER A 100 13.43 22.60 2.93
CA SER A 100 13.35 23.47 1.76
C SER A 100 14.68 24.20 1.55
N PHE A 101 15.14 24.21 0.30
CA PHE A 101 16.36 24.86 -0.17
C PHE A 101 16.00 25.93 -1.21
N GLY A 102 15.64 27.12 -0.73
CA GLY A 102 15.02 28.13 -1.60
C GLY A 102 13.68 27.61 -2.12
N ASP A 103 13.51 27.58 -3.44
CA ASP A 103 12.28 27.15 -4.09
C ASP A 103 12.16 25.62 -4.22
N LEU A 104 13.20 24.86 -3.86
CA LEU A 104 13.22 23.41 -3.89
C LEU A 104 12.74 22.85 -2.54
N ARG A 105 11.66 22.08 -2.52
CA ARG A 105 11.23 21.30 -1.35
C ARG A 105 11.63 19.84 -1.53
N VAL A 106 12.21 19.23 -0.50
CA VAL A 106 12.59 17.82 -0.49
C VAL A 106 11.97 17.15 0.72
N ARG A 107 11.18 16.12 0.46
CA ARG A 107 10.65 15.20 1.47
C ARG A 107 11.13 13.79 1.16
N ALA A 108 11.51 13.02 2.17
CA ALA A 108 11.86 11.63 2.03
C ALA A 108 11.46 10.86 3.27
N SER A 109 11.16 9.58 3.12
CA SER A 109 10.85 8.69 4.22
C SER A 109 11.43 7.30 3.99
N ALA A 110 11.66 6.61 5.08
CA ALA A 110 11.90 5.18 5.11
C ALA A 110 11.17 4.60 6.31
N VAL A 111 10.49 3.48 6.12
CA VAL A 111 9.76 2.78 7.18
C VAL A 111 10.08 1.29 7.13
N TYR A 112 10.02 0.65 8.29
CA TYR A 112 10.14 -0.77 8.48
C TYR A 112 9.01 -1.25 9.38
N SER A 113 8.41 -2.38 9.03
CA SER A 113 7.34 -3.05 9.76
C SER A 113 7.77 -4.49 10.03
N GLY A 114 7.60 -4.93 11.27
CA GLY A 114 7.91 -6.30 11.68
C GLY A 114 6.89 -6.86 12.66
N ALA A 115 6.59 -8.15 12.56
CA ALA A 115 5.68 -8.83 13.48
C ALA A 115 5.93 -10.35 13.47
N SER A 116 5.71 -11.02 14.59
CA SER A 116 5.90 -12.48 14.69
C SER A 116 4.59 -13.20 14.44
N SER A 117 4.61 -14.26 13.63
CA SER A 117 3.40 -15.07 13.42
C SER A 117 3.14 -16.00 14.61
N ASN A 118 1.88 -16.05 15.05
CA ASN A 118 1.38 -17.03 16.00
C ASN A 118 1.13 -18.40 15.37
N HIS A 119 1.34 -18.53 14.05
CA HIS A 119 1.18 -19.77 13.31
C HIS A 119 2.53 -20.29 12.80
N THR A 120 2.79 -21.59 13.00
CA THR A 120 4.00 -22.24 12.48
C THR A 120 4.02 -22.38 10.95
N LYS A 121 2.91 -22.03 10.28
CA LYS A 121 2.68 -22.20 8.84
C LYS A 121 2.61 -20.87 8.08
N VAL A 122 2.82 -19.75 8.75
CA VAL A 122 2.76 -18.43 8.13
C VAL A 122 4.06 -17.70 8.43
N GLU A 123 4.58 -17.00 7.43
CA GLU A 123 5.77 -16.19 7.56
C GLU A 123 5.54 -15.00 8.49
N ASP A 124 6.62 -14.62 9.16
CA ASP A 124 6.66 -13.42 9.99
C ASP A 124 6.56 -12.19 9.08
N VAL A 125 6.10 -11.07 9.62
CA VAL A 125 6.14 -9.80 8.88
C VAL A 125 7.55 -9.24 8.97
N SER A 126 8.11 -8.89 7.83
CA SER A 126 9.33 -8.12 7.68
C SER A 126 9.26 -7.34 6.38
N ALA A 127 8.70 -6.14 6.44
CA ALA A 127 8.49 -5.28 5.28
C ALA A 127 9.19 -3.93 5.46
N TRP A 128 9.60 -3.33 4.36
CA TRP A 128 10.19 -2.00 4.36
C TRP A 128 9.69 -1.19 3.17
N SER A 129 9.69 0.13 3.35
CA SER A 129 9.29 1.07 2.30
C SER A 129 10.20 2.29 2.34
N VAL A 130 10.49 2.84 1.16
CA VAL A 130 11.28 4.06 0.99
C VAL A 130 10.64 4.91 -0.10
N GLY A 131 10.50 6.20 0.18
CA GLY A 131 9.88 7.12 -0.77
C GLY A 131 10.37 8.54 -0.62
N GLY A 132 10.07 9.36 -1.60
CA GLY A 132 10.42 10.76 -1.58
C GLY A 132 9.65 11.61 -2.56
N ILE A 133 9.61 12.90 -2.27
CA ILE A 133 8.92 13.93 -3.02
C ILE A 133 9.85 15.12 -3.17
N VAL A 134 10.02 15.60 -4.40
CA VAL A 134 10.70 16.84 -4.72
C VAL A 134 9.70 17.79 -5.34
N GLY A 135 9.62 19.02 -4.80
CA GLY A 135 8.78 20.10 -5.31
C GLY A 135 9.62 21.28 -5.76
N TRP A 136 9.24 21.92 -6.87
CA TRP A 136 9.85 23.15 -7.37
C TRP A 136 8.79 24.08 -7.98
N GLY A 137 8.58 25.23 -7.35
CA GLY A 137 7.50 26.14 -7.74
C GLY A 137 6.13 25.44 -7.72
N PRO A 138 5.37 25.45 -8.83
CA PRO A 138 4.06 24.80 -8.89
C PRO A 138 4.13 23.28 -9.14
N PHE A 139 5.31 22.69 -9.36
CA PHE A 139 5.46 21.29 -9.71
C PHE A 139 5.90 20.45 -8.52
N SER A 140 5.43 19.21 -8.45
CA SER A 140 6.02 18.17 -7.60
C SER A 140 6.15 16.84 -8.34
N LEU A 141 7.16 16.06 -7.96
CA LEU A 141 7.40 14.70 -8.43
C LEU A 141 7.74 13.84 -7.22
N GLY A 142 7.23 12.62 -7.17
CA GLY A 142 7.62 11.68 -6.15
C GLY A 142 7.49 10.25 -6.61
N ALA A 143 8.09 9.39 -5.81
CA ALA A 143 8.15 7.98 -6.03
C ALA A 143 8.26 7.27 -4.68
N ASN A 144 7.77 6.03 -4.66
CA ASN A 144 7.90 5.16 -3.51
C ASN A 144 8.10 3.71 -3.97
N TYR A 145 8.77 2.93 -3.13
CA TYR A 145 8.98 1.50 -3.31
C TYR A 145 8.79 0.82 -1.96
N THR A 146 8.02 -0.26 -1.96
CA THR A 146 7.77 -1.09 -0.78
C THR A 146 8.03 -2.54 -1.14
N ASP A 147 8.79 -3.20 -0.28
CA ASP A 147 9.09 -4.63 -0.36
C ASP A 147 8.56 -5.29 0.92
N ASN A 148 7.58 -6.16 0.71
CA ASN A 148 6.94 -6.94 1.75
C ASN A 148 7.64 -8.28 1.97
N ALA A 149 8.61 -8.66 1.13
CA ALA A 149 9.24 -9.97 1.11
C ALA A 149 8.15 -11.06 1.20
N GLU A 150 8.40 -12.11 1.99
CA GLU A 150 7.46 -13.20 2.22
C GLU A 150 6.41 -12.89 3.30
N SER A 151 6.24 -11.63 3.72
CA SER A 151 5.41 -11.26 4.87
C SER A 151 3.98 -11.79 4.76
N GLY A 152 3.59 -12.62 5.71
CA GLY A 152 2.26 -13.22 5.77
C GLY A 152 1.94 -14.21 4.64
N SER A 153 2.94 -14.64 3.88
CA SER A 153 2.86 -15.79 2.99
C SER A 153 2.91 -17.10 3.78
N VAL A 154 2.54 -18.20 3.13
CA VAL A 154 2.52 -19.52 3.78
C VAL A 154 3.90 -20.16 3.77
N LYS A 155 4.38 -20.55 4.96
CA LYS A 155 5.56 -21.40 5.15
C LYS A 155 5.30 -22.74 4.49
N THR A 156 6.20 -23.13 3.60
CA THR A 156 6.16 -24.44 2.96
C THR A 156 7.38 -25.27 3.35
N THR A 157 7.22 -26.59 3.33
CA THR A 157 8.34 -27.53 3.44
C THR A 157 8.95 -27.87 2.07
N VAL A 158 8.39 -27.31 0.99
CA VAL A 158 8.91 -27.49 -0.37
C VAL A 158 10.13 -26.60 -0.52
N GLU A 159 11.28 -27.23 -0.68
CA GLU A 159 12.54 -26.53 -0.87
C GLU A 159 12.46 -25.62 -2.10
N GLY A 160 12.80 -24.35 -1.91
CA GLY A 160 12.85 -23.34 -2.97
C GLY A 160 11.52 -22.66 -3.28
N PHE A 161 10.40 -22.99 -2.62
CA PHE A 161 9.17 -22.22 -2.79
C PHE A 161 9.08 -21.04 -1.83
N ALA A 162 8.86 -19.85 -2.38
CA ALA A 162 8.59 -18.62 -1.65
C ALA A 162 7.53 -17.80 -2.36
N SER A 163 6.77 -17.00 -1.62
CA SER A 163 5.81 -16.06 -2.19
C SER A 163 6.11 -14.68 -1.66
N GLU A 164 6.65 -13.85 -2.53
CA GLU A 164 7.14 -12.53 -2.21
C GLU A 164 6.22 -11.47 -2.81
N SER A 165 6.14 -10.30 -2.19
CA SER A 165 5.39 -9.20 -2.78
C SER A 165 6.09 -7.86 -2.64
N SER A 166 5.90 -7.02 -3.66
CA SER A 166 6.41 -5.66 -3.68
C SER A 166 5.48 -4.74 -4.46
N TYR A 167 5.63 -3.43 -4.26
CA TYR A 167 5.00 -2.44 -5.11
C TYR A 167 5.84 -1.19 -5.20
N TRP A 168 5.64 -0.45 -6.28
CA TRP A 168 6.26 0.83 -6.49
C TRP A 168 5.31 1.76 -7.19
N ASP A 169 5.60 3.03 -7.03
CA ASP A 169 4.72 4.05 -7.52
C ASP A 169 5.47 5.34 -7.84
N VAL A 170 4.91 6.11 -8.78
CA VAL A 170 5.43 7.41 -9.22
C VAL A 170 4.27 8.34 -9.52
N ALA A 171 4.40 9.61 -9.14
CA ALA A 171 3.40 10.63 -9.49
C ALA A 171 4.04 11.99 -9.69
N ALA A 172 3.40 12.75 -10.57
CA ALA A 172 3.69 14.15 -10.78
C ALA A 172 2.44 14.97 -10.52
N SER A 173 2.63 16.16 -9.95
CA SER A 173 1.55 17.12 -9.76
C SER A 173 1.94 18.53 -10.17
N PHE A 174 0.91 19.32 -10.45
CA PHE A 174 1.00 20.70 -10.87
C PHE A 174 -0.13 21.53 -10.24
N GLU A 175 0.25 22.59 -9.52
CA GLU A 175 -0.68 23.49 -8.85
C GLU A 175 -0.71 24.86 -9.55
N THR A 176 -1.90 25.36 -9.89
CA THR A 176 -2.06 26.68 -10.51
C THR A 176 -3.30 27.40 -9.98
N GLY A 177 -3.08 28.36 -9.08
CA GLY A 177 -4.15 29.09 -8.41
C GLY A 177 -5.03 28.14 -7.59
N PRO A 178 -6.34 28.05 -7.85
CA PRO A 178 -7.23 27.14 -7.12
C PRO A 178 -7.21 25.70 -7.63
N LEU A 179 -6.49 25.41 -8.72
CA LEU A 179 -6.47 24.09 -9.36
C LEU A 179 -5.23 23.30 -8.94
N TYR A 180 -5.44 22.01 -8.66
CA TYR A 180 -4.40 21.02 -8.47
C TYR A 180 -4.62 19.87 -9.44
N PHE A 181 -3.61 19.54 -10.24
CA PHE A 181 -3.63 18.41 -11.16
C PHE A 181 -2.60 17.39 -10.70
N SER A 182 -2.95 16.10 -10.73
CA SER A 182 -1.97 15.03 -10.54
C SER A 182 -2.21 13.84 -11.46
N ALA A 183 -1.13 13.16 -11.76
CA ALA A 183 -1.13 11.90 -12.48
C ALA A 183 -0.17 10.94 -11.79
N GLY A 184 -0.58 9.70 -11.61
CA GLY A 184 0.17 8.67 -10.91
C GLY A 184 0.12 7.34 -11.64
N TYR A 185 1.16 6.55 -11.43
CA TYR A 185 1.21 5.14 -11.80
C TYR A 185 1.65 4.33 -10.60
N LEU A 186 0.95 3.23 -10.35
CA LEU A 186 1.30 2.24 -9.34
C LEU A 186 1.40 0.88 -10.01
N ALA A 187 2.41 0.11 -9.64
CA ALA A 187 2.53 -1.29 -10.01
C ALA A 187 2.90 -2.12 -8.78
N SER A 188 2.23 -3.25 -8.61
CA SER A 188 2.49 -4.22 -7.56
C SER A 188 2.60 -5.61 -8.14
N THR A 189 3.50 -6.41 -7.58
CA THR A 189 3.72 -7.79 -7.96
C THR A 189 3.64 -8.69 -6.75
N ARG A 190 3.13 -9.90 -6.99
CA ARG A 190 3.30 -11.06 -6.13
C ARG A 190 3.98 -12.14 -6.94
N GLU A 191 5.22 -12.42 -6.59
CA GLU A 191 6.04 -13.41 -7.27
C GLU A 191 5.98 -14.74 -6.52
N PHE A 192 5.95 -15.84 -7.26
CA PHE A 192 6.04 -17.18 -6.72
C PHE A 192 7.36 -17.82 -7.17
N ASN A 193 8.31 -17.88 -6.26
CA ASN A 193 9.57 -18.57 -6.48
C ASN A 193 9.36 -20.08 -6.28
N GLY A 194 9.98 -20.91 -7.12
CA GLY A 194 10.03 -22.37 -6.97
C GLY A 194 8.76 -23.14 -7.35
N PRO A 195 8.81 -24.48 -7.28
CA PRO A 195 7.69 -25.32 -7.68
C PRO A 195 6.52 -25.18 -6.71
N ASN A 196 5.43 -24.56 -7.17
CA ASN A 196 4.18 -24.49 -6.41
C ASN A 196 3.59 -25.90 -6.25
N PRO A 197 3.55 -26.48 -5.03
CA PRO A 197 3.11 -27.86 -4.82
C PRO A 197 1.60 -28.09 -5.08
N LEU A 198 0.84 -27.02 -5.32
CA LEU A 198 -0.61 -27.05 -5.51
C LEU A 198 -1.05 -26.57 -6.90
N ALA A 199 -0.13 -26.15 -7.77
CA ALA A 199 -0.42 -25.72 -9.14
C ALA A 199 0.20 -26.69 -10.16
N ASN A 200 -0.41 -26.80 -11.34
CA ASN A 200 0.21 -27.51 -12.45
C ASN A 200 1.51 -26.76 -12.83
N PRO A 201 2.61 -27.43 -13.23
CA PRO A 201 3.85 -26.74 -13.62
C PRO A 201 3.72 -25.79 -14.81
N GLU A 202 2.65 -25.93 -15.60
CA GLU A 202 2.28 -25.02 -16.70
C GLU A 202 1.51 -23.78 -16.21
N ASP A 203 1.08 -23.79 -14.95
CA ASP A 203 0.35 -22.72 -14.25
C ASP A 203 1.28 -22.01 -13.24
N TRP A 204 2.50 -21.61 -13.65
CA TRP A 204 3.41 -20.76 -12.86
C TRP A 204 3.57 -19.38 -13.51
N GLY A 205 3.38 -18.32 -12.72
CA GLY A 205 3.35 -16.94 -13.18
C GLY A 205 3.15 -15.98 -12.01
N ASP A 206 3.60 -14.75 -12.18
CA ASP A 206 3.48 -13.70 -11.16
C ASP A 206 2.09 -13.09 -11.22
N SER A 207 1.56 -12.68 -10.07
CA SER A 207 0.36 -11.85 -10.05
C SER A 207 0.76 -10.37 -10.12
N THR A 208 0.13 -9.59 -10.98
CA THR A 208 0.42 -8.16 -11.16
C THR A 208 -0.82 -7.32 -10.95
N PHE A 209 -0.63 -6.10 -10.45
CA PHE A 209 -1.68 -5.10 -10.31
C PHE A 209 -1.09 -3.76 -10.71
N GLU A 210 -1.75 -3.08 -11.63
CA GLU A 210 -1.30 -1.79 -12.14
C GLU A 210 -2.46 -0.80 -12.13
N THR A 211 -2.17 0.45 -11.80
CA THR A 211 -3.15 1.54 -11.86
C THR A 211 -2.54 2.79 -12.43
N ILE A 212 -3.23 3.40 -13.40
CA ILE A 212 -2.98 4.78 -13.84
C ILE A 212 -4.10 5.66 -13.30
N SER A 213 -3.74 6.67 -12.52
CA SER A 213 -4.70 7.58 -11.90
C SER A 213 -4.48 9.00 -12.41
N LEU A 214 -5.57 9.67 -12.76
CA LEU A 214 -5.58 11.09 -13.17
C LEU A 214 -6.59 11.85 -12.32
N THR A 215 -6.13 12.90 -11.65
CA THR A 215 -7.00 13.70 -10.76
C THR A 215 -6.93 15.19 -11.07
N VAL A 216 -8.05 15.85 -10.80
CA VAL A 216 -8.17 17.30 -10.77
C VAL A 216 -8.96 17.73 -9.54
N ASP A 217 -8.38 18.63 -8.78
CA ASP A 217 -9.00 19.23 -7.60
C ASP A 217 -9.13 20.74 -7.80
N TYR A 218 -10.24 21.30 -7.32
CA TYR A 218 -10.52 22.72 -7.36
C TYR A 218 -10.95 23.23 -5.99
N THR A 219 -10.17 24.15 -5.44
CA THR A 219 -10.52 24.84 -4.20
C THR A 219 -11.57 25.91 -4.48
N VAL A 220 -12.82 25.65 -4.09
CA VAL A 220 -13.95 26.58 -4.26
C VAL A 220 -13.87 27.72 -3.24
N ALA A 221 -13.58 27.37 -1.99
CA ALA A 221 -13.43 28.30 -0.88
C ALA A 221 -12.55 27.67 0.21
N PRO A 222 -12.05 28.43 1.20
CA PRO A 222 -11.37 27.85 2.35
C PRO A 222 -12.26 26.79 3.01
N GLY A 223 -11.78 25.55 3.06
CA GLY A 223 -12.50 24.41 3.62
C GLY A 223 -13.51 23.72 2.69
N LEU A 224 -13.71 24.20 1.45
CA LEU A 224 -14.58 23.58 0.44
C LEU A 224 -13.82 23.39 -0.87
N GLY A 225 -13.67 22.13 -1.27
CA GLY A 225 -13.15 21.75 -2.58
C GLY A 225 -14.08 20.80 -3.32
N VAL A 226 -13.87 20.72 -4.63
CA VAL A 226 -14.47 19.71 -5.51
C VAL A 226 -13.37 19.02 -6.28
N TYR A 227 -13.59 17.76 -6.62
CA TYR A 227 -12.59 16.96 -7.32
C TYR A 227 -13.23 16.02 -8.33
N ALA A 228 -12.43 15.61 -9.30
CA ALA A 228 -12.74 14.53 -10.24
C ALA A 228 -11.49 13.68 -10.47
N GLU A 229 -11.72 12.39 -10.69
CA GLU A 229 -10.68 11.37 -10.77
C GLU A 229 -11.09 10.28 -11.76
N VAL A 230 -10.08 9.74 -12.46
CA VAL A 230 -10.21 8.59 -13.35
C VAL A 230 -9.06 7.64 -13.09
N ASP A 231 -9.40 6.37 -12.85
CA ASP A 231 -8.43 5.30 -12.64
C ASP A 231 -8.60 4.22 -13.69
N LEU A 232 -7.49 3.84 -14.30
CA LEU A 232 -7.38 2.71 -15.22
C LEU A 232 -6.64 1.61 -14.49
N ILE A 233 -7.32 0.50 -14.25
CA ILE A 233 -6.82 -0.60 -13.43
C ILE A 233 -6.65 -1.83 -14.29
N SER A 234 -5.51 -2.50 -14.14
CA SER A 234 -5.22 -3.82 -14.68
C SER A 234 -4.82 -4.73 -13.54
N ASP A 235 -5.43 -5.91 -13.43
CA ASP A 235 -5.17 -6.86 -12.35
C ASP A 235 -5.07 -8.29 -12.89
N GLU A 236 -3.86 -8.81 -12.96
CA GLU A 236 -3.58 -10.18 -13.36
C GLU A 236 -3.32 -11.03 -12.11
N TYR A 237 -4.32 -11.80 -11.68
CA TYR A 237 -4.17 -12.73 -10.56
C TYR A 237 -3.77 -14.12 -11.04
N TYR A 238 -2.76 -14.70 -10.39
CA TYR A 238 -2.18 -15.98 -10.77
C TYR A 238 -2.12 -16.93 -9.56
N GLY A 239 -3.18 -17.73 -9.35
CA GLY A 239 -3.29 -18.57 -8.14
C GLY A 239 -4.44 -19.58 -8.09
N GLY A 240 -5.07 -19.95 -9.22
CA GLY A 240 -6.14 -20.95 -9.24
C GLY A 240 -6.67 -21.30 -10.65
N THR A 241 -7.44 -22.38 -10.78
CA THR A 241 -8.08 -22.76 -12.06
C THR A 241 -9.09 -21.70 -12.50
N CYS A 242 -8.80 -21.02 -13.61
CA CYS A 242 -9.72 -20.10 -14.26
C CYS A 242 -10.95 -20.88 -14.77
N THR A 243 -12.14 -20.64 -14.22
CA THR A 243 -13.39 -21.19 -14.75
C THR A 243 -14.32 -20.05 -15.15
N GLU A 244 -14.89 -20.09 -16.35
CA GLU A 244 -15.77 -19.04 -16.92
C GLU A 244 -17.03 -18.75 -16.06
N ASP A 245 -17.42 -19.65 -15.14
CA ASP A 245 -18.73 -19.67 -14.49
C ASP A 245 -18.78 -19.23 -13.00
N GLY A 246 -17.84 -18.40 -12.53
CA GLY A 246 -18.11 -17.56 -11.35
C GLY A 246 -17.00 -17.43 -10.30
N ILE A 247 -16.77 -16.18 -9.91
CA ILE A 247 -16.09 -15.67 -8.71
C ILE A 247 -14.63 -16.11 -8.47
N ASN A 248 -13.89 -16.49 -9.51
CA ASN A 248 -12.42 -16.63 -9.47
C ASN A 248 -11.82 -16.14 -10.81
N GLN A 249 -11.89 -14.84 -11.10
CA GLN A 249 -11.43 -14.31 -12.39
C GLN A 249 -9.94 -13.95 -12.40
N CYS A 250 -9.25 -14.69 -13.28
CA CYS A 250 -8.00 -14.38 -13.95
C CYS A 250 -8.16 -13.11 -14.80
N ALA A 251 -7.15 -12.22 -14.78
CA ALA A 251 -7.04 -10.96 -15.53
C ALA A 251 -8.31 -10.08 -15.59
N ASN A 252 -8.34 -8.98 -14.83
CA ASN A 252 -9.45 -8.03 -14.80
C ASN A 252 -8.96 -6.62 -15.13
N ASP A 253 -9.61 -5.99 -16.09
CA ASP A 253 -9.43 -4.58 -16.41
C ASP A 253 -10.64 -3.79 -15.89
N ALA A 254 -10.39 -2.65 -15.24
CA ALA A 254 -11.45 -1.76 -14.79
C ALA A 254 -11.13 -0.30 -15.13
N THR A 255 -12.18 0.49 -15.31
CA THR A 255 -12.09 1.95 -15.40
C THR A 255 -13.05 2.54 -14.39
N ILE A 256 -12.52 3.33 -13.46
CA ILE A 256 -13.28 3.97 -12.40
C ILE A 256 -13.32 5.47 -12.67
N PHE A 257 -14.48 6.07 -12.44
CA PHE A 257 -14.67 7.52 -12.49
C PHE A 257 -15.25 7.98 -11.15
N ILE A 258 -14.56 8.91 -10.50
CA ILE A 258 -14.98 9.47 -9.22
C ILE A 258 -15.13 10.97 -9.37
N ALA A 259 -16.18 11.53 -8.79
CA ALA A 259 -16.33 12.96 -8.63
C ALA A 259 -16.95 13.23 -7.26
N GLY A 260 -16.42 14.22 -6.55
CA GLY A 260 -16.84 14.49 -5.18
C GLY A 260 -16.55 15.90 -4.73
N ALA A 261 -16.88 16.15 -3.48
CA ALA A 261 -16.61 17.40 -2.79
C ALA A 261 -16.11 17.10 -1.39
N ASN A 262 -15.08 17.82 -0.94
CA ASN A 262 -14.59 17.75 0.42
C ASN A 262 -14.99 19.01 1.20
N VAL A 263 -15.49 18.80 2.41
CA VAL A 263 -15.86 19.87 3.33
C VAL A 263 -15.10 19.66 4.63
N SER A 264 -14.33 20.66 5.03
CA SER A 264 -13.63 20.70 6.32
C SER A 264 -14.10 21.92 7.10
N PHE A 265 -14.27 21.74 8.42
CA PHE A 265 -14.81 22.73 9.37
C PHE A 265 -13.83 23.02 10.50
#